data_AF-A0A090DR32-F1
#
_entry.id   AF-A0A090DR32-F1
#
_cell.length_a   1.000
_cell.length_b   1.000
_cell.length_c   1.000
_cell.angle_alpha   90.00
_cell.angle_beta   90.00
_cell.angle_gamma   90.00
#
_symmetry.space_group_name_H-M   'P 1'
#
loop_
_entity.id
_entity.type
_entity.pdbx_description
1 polymer ?
#
loop_
_entity_poly.entity_id
_entity_poly.type
_entity_poly.pdbx_seq_one_letter_code
_entity_poly.pdbx_strand_id
1 'polypeptide(L)' 'MPSRIAARNATVITEGLAFGESPRWHEGRLWLCNWGTGEIVAVDEEGKRGHAHCADSPALFDRLAA' A
#
# COMPACT_ATOMS: atom_id res chain seq x y z
N MET A 1 25.29 10.15 -23.42
CA MET A 1 25.34 10.60 -22.01
C MET A 1 24.10 10.05 -21.31
N PRO A 2 24.20 9.16 -20.31
CA PRO A 2 23.02 8.77 -19.55
C PRO A 2 22.59 9.95 -18.66
N SER A 3 21.35 10.42 -18.83
CA SER A 3 20.78 11.44 -17.94
C SER A 3 20.64 10.86 -16.54
N ARG A 4 21.29 11.48 -15.56
CA ARG A 4 21.12 11.11 -14.15
C ARG A 4 19.72 11.55 -13.71
N ILE A 5 18.83 10.59 -13.46
CA ILE A 5 17.54 10.88 -12.84
C ILE A 5 17.83 11.38 -11.42
N ALA A 6 17.35 12.57 -11.08
CA ALA A 6 17.43 13.06 -9.71
C ALA A 6 16.57 12.14 -8.83
N ALA A 7 17.19 11.52 -7.82
CA ALA A 7 16.46 10.74 -6.84
C ALA A 7 15.51 11.68 -6.09
N ARG A 8 14.21 11.32 -6.05
CA ARG A 8 13.25 12.01 -5.20
C ARG A 8 13.45 11.54 -3.76
N ASN A 9 13.32 12.47 -2.81
CA ASN A 9 13.19 12.12 -1.41
C ASN A 9 11.89 11.32 -1.21
N ALA A 10 11.97 10.21 -0.49
CA ALA A 10 10.83 9.38 -0.16
C ALA A 10 10.62 9.41 1.36
N THR A 11 9.37 9.55 1.78
CA THR A 11 8.97 9.43 3.18
C THR A 11 8.42 8.03 3.42
N VAL A 12 8.89 7.38 4.48
CA VAL A 12 8.36 6.09 4.90
C VAL A 12 7.07 6.32 5.69
N ILE A 13 5.96 5.76 5.21
CA ILE A 13 4.66 5.80 5.88
C ILE A 13 4.27 4.44 6.49
N THR A 14 4.94 3.35 6.09
CA THR A 14 4.70 2.00 6.62
C THR A 14 5.92 1.10 6.44
N GLU A 15 6.06 0.11 7.33
CA GLU A 15 7.18 -0.83 7.47
C GLU A 15 6.69 -2.16 8.04
N GLY A 16 7.51 -3.21 8.01
CA GLY A 16 7.16 -4.50 8.62
C GLY A 16 6.15 -5.33 7.81
N LEU A 17 6.07 -5.06 6.51
CA LEU A 17 5.32 -5.89 5.56
C LEU A 17 6.22 -7.07 5.14
N ALA A 18 5.65 -8.27 5.08
CA ALA A 18 6.39 -9.42 4.57
C ALA A 18 6.56 -9.30 3.05
N PHE A 19 5.45 -9.06 2.34
CA PHE A 19 5.44 -8.79 0.90
C PHE A 19 4.35 -7.78 0.57
N GLY A 20 4.69 -6.49 0.62
CA GLY A 20 3.78 -5.38 0.32
C GLY A 20 3.67 -5.13 -1.18
N GLU A 21 2.56 -5.57 -1.80
CA GLU A 21 2.36 -5.46 -3.24
C GLU A 21 1.12 -4.65 -3.64
N SER A 22 1.10 -4.27 -4.92
CA SER A 22 -0.02 -3.57 -5.55
C SER A 22 -0.43 -2.28 -4.82
N PRO A 23 0.49 -1.35 -4.50
CA PRO A 23 0.12 -0.12 -3.81
C PRO A 23 -0.88 0.70 -4.64
N ARG A 24 -2.04 1.05 -4.06
CA ARG A 24 -3.03 1.95 -4.65
C ARG A 24 -3.47 3.00 -3.64
N TRP A 25 -3.69 4.22 -4.13
CA TRP A 25 -4.11 5.34 -3.29
C TRP A 25 -5.60 5.62 -3.50
N HIS A 26 -6.37 5.68 -2.43
CA HIS A 26 -7.81 5.93 -2.48
C HIS A 26 -8.32 6.45 -1.13
N GLU A 27 -9.23 7.43 -1.18
CA GLU A 27 -9.84 8.06 0.01
C GLU A 27 -8.83 8.46 1.10
N GLY A 28 -7.68 9.03 0.72
CA GLY A 28 -6.67 9.49 1.69
C GLY A 28 -5.80 8.37 2.27
N ARG A 29 -5.88 7.16 1.72
CA ARG A 29 -5.18 5.98 2.25
C ARG A 29 -4.46 5.22 1.13
N LEU A 30 -3.28 4.71 1.47
CA LEU A 30 -2.55 3.73 0.70
C LEU A 30 -3.04 2.32 1.07
N TRP A 31 -3.59 1.63 0.08
CA TRP A 31 -4.01 0.24 0.16
C TRP A 31 -2.95 -0.65 -0.48
N LEU A 32 -2.63 -1.77 0.16
CA LEU A 32 -1.67 -2.75 -0.34
C LEU A 32 -1.97 -4.16 0.20
N CYS A 33 -1.54 -5.17 -0.54
CA CYS A 33 -1.62 -6.57 -0.10
C CYS A 33 -0.33 -6.95 0.62
N ASN A 34 -0.44 -7.51 1.83
CA ASN A 34 0.68 -8.15 2.53
C ASN A 34 0.59 -9.68 2.34
N TRP A 35 1.16 -10.19 1.26
CA TRP A 35 0.99 -11.62 0.90
C TRP A 35 1.60 -12.58 1.92
N GLY A 36 2.63 -12.17 2.65
CA GLY A 36 3.24 -13.04 3.66
C GLY A 36 2.37 -13.25 4.90
N THR A 37 1.36 -12.41 5.12
CA THR A 37 0.35 -12.59 6.19
C THR A 37 -1.04 -12.87 5.65
N GLY A 38 -1.27 -12.67 4.34
CA GLY A 38 -2.59 -12.80 3.73
C GLY A 38 -3.55 -11.67 4.15
N GLU A 39 -3.03 -10.46 4.36
CA GLU A 39 -3.81 -9.31 4.83
C GLU A 39 -3.86 -8.21 3.77
N ILE A 40 -4.94 -7.43 3.78
CA ILE A 40 -4.99 -6.13 3.10
C ILE A 40 -4.74 -5.06 4.15
N VAL A 41 -3.78 -4.18 3.87
CA VAL A 41 -3.35 -3.11 4.77
C VAL A 41 -3.73 -1.78 4.15
N ALA A 42 -4.41 -0.93 4.94
CA ALA A 42 -4.68 0.46 4.61
C ALA A 42 -3.85 1.37 5.53
N VAL A 43 -3.13 2.33 4.97
CA VAL A 43 -2.26 3.25 5.71
C VAL A 43 -2.57 4.68 5.29
N ASP A 44 -2.79 5.59 6.23
CA ASP A 44 -2.92 7.02 5.92
C ASP A 44 -1.54 7.72 5.80
N GLU A 45 -1.55 9.01 5.43
CA GLU A 45 -0.33 9.82 5.29
C GLU A 45 0.44 9.99 6.60
N GLU A 46 -0.23 9.80 7.74
CA GLU A 46 0.34 9.90 9.09
C GLU A 46 0.95 8.57 9.54
N GLY A 47 0.83 7.51 8.73
CA GLY A 47 1.34 6.18 8.99
C GLY A 47 0.46 5.33 9.90
N LYS A 48 -0.78 5.77 10.17
CA LYS A 48 -1.75 5.00 10.94
C LYS A 48 -2.33 3.89 10.09
N ARG A 49 -2.38 2.68 10.64
CA ARG A 49 -2.73 1.47 9.92
C ARG A 49 -4.08 0.91 10.35
N GLY A 50 -4.84 0.46 9.38
CA GLY A 50 -5.92 -0.51 9.55
C GLY A 50 -5.56 -1.82 8.87
N HIS A 51 -5.87 -2.95 9.52
CA HIS A 51 -5.70 -4.28 8.95
C HIS A 51 -7.08 -4.87 8.64
N ALA A 52 -7.23 -5.44 7.45
CA ALA A 52 -8.39 -6.23 7.08
C ALA A 52 -7.93 -7.63 6.63
N HIS A 53 -8.71 -8.66 6.99
CA HIS A 53 -8.47 -10.01 6.49
C HIS A 53 -8.74 -10.06 4.98
N CYS A 54 -8.01 -10.90 4.25
CA CYS A 54 -8.21 -11.14 2.81
C CYS A 54 -9.60 -11.70 2.40
N ALA A 55 -10.58 -11.73 3.31
CA ALA A 55 -11.90 -12.31 3.12
C ALA A 55 -12.93 -11.39 2.44
N ASP A 56 -12.66 -10.09 2.24
CA ASP A 56 -13.66 -9.17 1.64
C ASP A 56 -13.59 -9.04 0.10
N SER A 57 -12.87 -9.95 -0.58
CA SER A 57 -12.70 -10.09 -2.05
C SER A 57 -11.68 -9.15 -2.73
N PRO A 58 -10.85 -9.65 -3.67
CA PRO A 58 -10.00 -8.84 -4.55
C PRO A 58 -10.76 -7.79 -5.36
N ALA A 59 -12.04 -8.04 -5.64
CA ALA A 59 -12.93 -7.06 -6.25
C ALA A 59 -13.17 -5.83 -5.34
N LEU A 60 -13.12 -5.99 -4.01
CA LEU A 60 -13.15 -4.86 -3.08
C LEU A 60 -11.84 -4.07 -3.15
N PHE A 61 -10.70 -4.75 -3.31
CA PHE A 61 -9.41 -4.08 -3.51
C PHE A 61 -9.37 -3.26 -4.81
N ASP A 62 -9.96 -3.76 -5.90
CA ASP A 62 -10.10 -2.99 -7.14
C ASP A 62 -11.16 -1.87 -7.02
N ARG A 63 -12.22 -2.05 -6.22
CA ARG A 63 -13.24 -1.01 -5.95
C ARG A 63 -12.78 0.09 -5.00
N LEU A 64 -11.98 -0.25 -4.00
CA LEU A 64 -11.33 0.66 -3.06
C LEU A 64 -10.06 1.28 -3.64
N ALA A 65 -9.69 0.97 -4.88
CA ALA A 65 -8.52 1.56 -5.55
C ALA A 65 -8.91 2.36 -6.79
N ALA A 66 -10.20 2.40 -7.14
CA ALA A 66 -10.79 3.17 -8.23
C ALA A 66 -11.30 4.52 -7.70
#